data_AF-A0A212RU07-F1
#
_entry.id   AF-A0A212RU07-F1
#
_cell.length_a   1.000
_cell.length_b   1.000
_cell.length_c   1.000
_cell.angle_alpha   90.00
_cell.angle_beta   90.00
_cell.angle_gamma   90.00
#
_symmetry.space_group_name_H-M   'P 1'
#
loop_
_entity.id
_entity.type
_entity.pdbx_description
1 polymer ?
#
loop_
_entity_poly.entity_id
_entity_poly.type
_entity_poly.pdbx_seq_one_letter_code
_entity_poly.pdbx_strand_id
1 'polypeptide(L)'
;MAAIPKAVPRTVPAIRPRLEVWLWTFMRVSGVLLIPLAFGHLAIMHIINNVHDINACFVYYRWNVLFWWRVYDALLLFLAYIHGLNGLRYVIDDYVHHRGWNRALKWIAFIGGSLVILVGAIALIGGVRVTALPQGCPPIR
;
A
#
# COMPACT_ATOMS: atom_id res chain seq x y z
N MET A 1 11.85 41.63 49.29
CA MET A 1 11.99 41.66 47.82
C MET A 1 11.89 40.23 47.31
N ALA A 2 10.80 39.87 46.64
CA ALA A 2 10.63 38.53 46.07
C ALA A 2 11.49 38.39 44.81
N ALA A 3 12.22 37.27 44.66
CA ALA A 3 13.07 37.02 43.51
C ALA A 3 12.22 36.79 42.24
N ILE A 4 12.57 37.48 41.15
CA ILE A 4 11.95 37.29 39.84
C ILE A 4 12.36 35.89 39.33
N PRO A 5 11.42 34.98 39.01
CA PRO A 5 11.75 33.69 38.45
C PRO A 5 12.46 33.88 37.10
N LYS A 6 13.63 33.27 36.92
CA LYS A 6 14.34 33.27 35.64
C LYS A 6 13.47 32.61 34.58
N ALA A 7 13.19 33.32 33.49
CA ALA A 7 12.48 32.76 32.35
C ALA A 7 13.27 31.57 31.80
N VAL A 8 12.66 30.38 31.80
CA VAL A 8 13.21 29.21 31.13
C VAL A 8 13.18 29.49 29.62
N PRO A 9 14.31 29.41 28.91
CA PRO A 9 14.32 29.59 27.46
C PRO A 9 13.36 28.58 26.83
N ARG A 10 12.35 29.07 26.10
CA ARG A 10 11.53 28.20 25.25
C ARG A 10 12.43 27.66 24.15
N THR A 11 12.83 26.41 24.27
CA THR A 11 13.48 25.69 23.17
C THR A 11 12.46 25.58 22.05
N VAL A 12 12.70 26.33 20.97
CA VAL A 12 11.92 26.16 19.73
C VAL A 12 12.20 24.73 19.26
N PRO A 13 11.16 23.89 19.08
CA PRO A 13 11.36 22.50 18.71
C PRO A 13 12.15 22.40 17.40
N ALA A 14 13.06 21.43 17.33
CA ALA A 14 13.86 21.15 16.16
C ALA A 14 12.97 21.05 14.90
N ILE A 15 13.41 21.69 13.81
CA ILE A 15 12.74 21.62 12.50
C ILE A 15 12.54 20.15 12.16
N ARG A 16 11.27 19.71 12.07
CA ARG A 16 10.97 18.34 11.64
C ARG A 16 11.52 18.15 10.22
N PRO A 17 12.26 17.06 9.94
CA PRO A 17 12.77 16.84 8.61
C PRO A 17 11.62 16.81 7.60
N ARG A 18 11.77 17.51 6.47
CA ARG A 18 10.72 17.64 5.44
C ARG A 18 10.13 16.29 5.01
N LEU A 19 10.97 15.25 4.99
CA LEU A 19 10.56 13.89 4.67
C LEU A 19 9.52 13.33 5.64
N GLU A 20 9.68 13.56 6.94
CA GLU A 20 8.78 13.01 7.96
C GLU A 20 7.40 13.68 7.90
N VAL A 21 7.37 14.98 7.63
CA VAL A 21 6.11 15.70 7.38
C VAL A 21 5.42 15.18 6.12
N TRP A 22 6.18 14.92 5.06
CA TRP A 22 5.64 14.36 3.82
C TRP A 22 5.08 12.94 4.02
N LEU A 23 5.82 12.05 4.68
CA LEU A 23 5.38 10.69 4.98
C LEU A 23 4.19 10.66 5.92
N TRP A 24 4.17 11.55 6.91
CA TRP A 24 3.01 11.72 7.79
C TRP A 24 1.77 12.13 6.99
N THR A 25 1.91 13.12 6.11
CA THR A 25 0.80 13.60 5.26
C THR A 25 0.33 12.51 4.31
N PHE A 26 1.27 11.77 3.71
CA PHE A 26 0.98 10.63 2.85
C PHE A 26 0.10 9.60 3.55
N MET A 27 0.40 9.20 4.80
CA MET A 27 -0.44 8.22 5.52
C MET A 27 -1.90 8.67 5.68
N ARG A 28 -2.14 9.98 5.79
CA ARG A 28 -3.50 10.52 6.04
C ARG A 28 -4.28 10.55 4.75
N VAL A 29 -3.68 11.11 3.70
CA VAL A 29 -4.28 11.18 2.37
C VAL A 29 -4.49 9.77 1.82
N SER A 30 -3.48 8.90 1.86
CA SER A 30 -3.60 7.53 1.39
C SER A 30 -4.60 6.71 2.21
N GLY A 31 -4.69 6.90 3.53
CA GLY A 31 -5.69 6.23 4.37
C GLY A 31 -7.12 6.56 3.93
N VAL A 32 -7.42 7.85 3.67
CA VAL A 32 -8.74 8.27 3.17
C VAL A 32 -9.03 7.68 1.79
N LEU A 33 -8.06 7.70 0.89
CA LEU A 33 -8.21 7.10 -0.45
C LEU A 33 -8.37 5.57 -0.38
N LEU A 34 -7.73 4.92 0.59
CA LEU A 34 -7.77 3.48 0.76
C LEU A 34 -9.11 2.96 1.26
N ILE A 35 -9.93 3.77 1.93
CA ILE A 35 -11.27 3.34 2.37
C ILE A 35 -12.11 2.85 1.18
N PRO A 36 -12.42 3.68 0.17
CA PRO A 36 -13.20 3.19 -0.97
C PRO A 36 -12.44 2.15 -1.81
N LEU A 37 -11.11 2.27 -1.96
CA LEU A 37 -10.32 1.32 -2.76
C LEU A 37 -10.26 -0.08 -2.13
N ALA A 38 -10.08 -0.19 -0.82
CA ALA A 38 -10.00 -1.48 -0.15
C ALA A 38 -11.40 -2.09 0.01
N PHE A 39 -12.39 -1.33 0.49
CA PHE A 39 -13.74 -1.85 0.66
C PHE A 39 -14.42 -2.17 -0.67
N GLY A 40 -14.22 -1.37 -1.71
CA GLY A 40 -14.71 -1.69 -3.06
C GLY A 40 -14.08 -2.97 -3.60
N HIS A 41 -12.79 -3.20 -3.34
CA HIS A 41 -12.11 -4.41 -3.75
C HIS A 41 -12.68 -5.63 -3.02
N LEU A 42 -12.83 -5.54 -1.69
CA LEU A 42 -13.42 -6.61 -0.89
C LEU A 42 -14.87 -6.89 -1.30
N ALA A 43 -15.66 -5.85 -1.58
CA ALA A 43 -17.03 -6.01 -2.04
C ALA A 43 -17.08 -6.77 -3.39
N ILE A 44 -16.26 -6.39 -4.35
CA ILE A 44 -16.22 -7.05 -5.67
C ILE A 44 -15.74 -8.50 -5.52
N MET A 45 -14.72 -8.78 -4.71
CA MET A 45 -14.15 -10.12 -4.60
C MET A 45 -14.94 -11.07 -3.68
N HIS A 46 -15.67 -10.57 -2.69
CA HIS A 46 -16.25 -11.41 -1.65
C HIS A 46 -17.77 -11.27 -1.46
N ILE A 47 -18.38 -10.19 -1.94
CA ILE A 47 -19.82 -9.93 -1.76
C ILE A 47 -20.55 -10.04 -3.09
N ILE A 48 -20.02 -9.41 -4.14
CA ILE A 48 -20.64 -9.34 -5.46
C ILE A 48 -20.35 -10.61 -6.28
N ASN A 49 -19.12 -11.12 -6.19
CA ASN A 49 -18.70 -12.35 -6.86
C ASN A 49 -18.41 -13.45 -5.85
N ASN A 50 -18.67 -14.69 -6.23
CA ASN A 50 -18.31 -15.85 -5.42
C ASN A 50 -16.81 -16.13 -5.56
N VAL A 51 -16.13 -16.42 -4.45
CA VAL A 51 -14.70 -16.75 -4.45
C VAL A 51 -14.37 -17.98 -5.31
N HIS A 52 -15.33 -18.90 -5.46
CA HIS A 52 -15.18 -20.08 -6.32
C HIS A 52 -15.12 -19.73 -7.81
N ASP A 53 -15.60 -18.56 -8.20
CA ASP A 53 -15.61 -18.09 -9.60
C ASP A 53 -14.38 -17.22 -9.93
N ILE A 54 -13.56 -16.88 -8.94
CA ILE A 54 -12.35 -16.06 -9.13
C ILE A 54 -11.25 -16.93 -9.72
N ASN A 55 -11.09 -16.83 -11.03
CA ASN A 55 -10.06 -17.54 -11.80
C ASN A 55 -9.37 -16.61 -12.81
N ALA A 56 -8.47 -17.16 -13.62
CA ALA A 56 -7.75 -16.39 -14.65
C ALA A 56 -8.68 -15.71 -15.66
N CYS A 57 -9.79 -16.35 -16.02
CA CYS A 57 -10.78 -15.78 -16.94
C CYS A 57 -11.57 -14.63 -16.32
N PHE A 58 -11.92 -14.73 -15.04
CA PHE A 58 -12.52 -13.61 -14.30
C PHE A 58 -11.61 -12.37 -14.32
N VAL A 59 -10.31 -12.54 -14.04
CA VAL A 59 -9.34 -11.43 -14.09
C VAL A 59 -9.19 -10.90 -15.51
N TYR A 60 -9.11 -11.80 -16.52
CA TYR A 60 -9.02 -11.42 -17.92
C TYR A 60 -10.18 -10.52 -18.34
N TYR A 61 -11.43 -10.93 -18.06
CA TYR A 61 -12.61 -10.14 -18.42
C TYR A 61 -12.67 -8.82 -17.68
N ARG A 62 -12.41 -8.83 -16.35
CA ARG A 62 -12.40 -7.59 -15.56
C ARG A 62 -11.40 -6.59 -16.11
N TRP A 63 -10.19 -7.03 -16.46
CA TRP A 63 -9.13 -6.12 -16.92
C TRP A 63 -9.24 -5.70 -18.39
N ASN A 64 -9.85 -6.50 -19.28
CA ASN A 64 -9.96 -6.18 -20.71
C ASN A 64 -11.25 -5.46 -21.08
N VAL A 65 -12.38 -5.79 -20.45
CA VAL A 65 -13.67 -5.19 -20.78
C VAL A 65 -13.75 -3.75 -20.26
N LEU A 66 -13.04 -3.43 -19.18
CA LEU A 66 -13.07 -2.12 -18.52
C LEU A 66 -11.67 -1.74 -18.03
N PHE A 67 -10.95 -0.95 -18.83
CA PHE A 67 -9.60 -0.45 -18.53
C PHE A 67 -9.49 0.19 -17.13
N TRP A 68 -10.56 0.82 -16.64
CA TRP A 68 -10.62 1.45 -15.32
C TRP A 68 -10.32 0.50 -14.16
N TRP A 69 -10.63 -0.80 -14.27
CA TRP A 69 -10.31 -1.77 -13.20
C TRP A 69 -8.80 -2.00 -13.05
N ARG A 70 -8.04 -1.92 -14.14
CA ARG A 70 -6.56 -2.00 -14.06
C ARG A 70 -5.99 -0.79 -13.33
N VAL A 71 -6.53 0.40 -13.58
CA VAL A 71 -6.13 1.62 -12.87
C VAL A 71 -6.51 1.53 -11.39
N TYR A 72 -7.71 1.03 -11.09
CA TYR A 72 -8.18 0.80 -9.73
C TYR A 72 -7.24 -0.15 -8.96
N ASP A 73 -6.92 -1.31 -9.52
CA ASP A 73 -6.05 -2.30 -8.90
C ASP A 73 -4.60 -1.78 -8.77
N ALA A 74 -4.12 -0.97 -9.73
CA ALA A 74 -2.84 -0.30 -9.63
C ALA A 74 -2.81 0.71 -8.47
N LEU A 75 -3.82 1.58 -8.37
CA LEU A 75 -3.94 2.54 -7.26
C LEU A 75 -3.99 1.81 -5.91
N LEU A 76 -4.77 0.74 -5.82
CA LEU A 76 -4.85 -0.08 -4.60
C LEU A 76 -3.49 -0.73 -4.28
N LEU A 77 -2.79 -1.32 -5.25
CA LEU A 77 -1.46 -1.89 -5.08
C LEU A 77 -0.48 -0.85 -4.52
N PHE A 78 -0.33 0.29 -5.18
CA PHE A 78 0.65 1.29 -4.77
C PHE A 78 0.28 1.94 -3.43
N LEU A 79 -0.97 2.37 -3.26
CA LEU A 79 -1.38 3.07 -2.04
C LEU A 79 -1.38 2.13 -0.84
N ALA A 80 -1.99 0.95 -0.94
CA ALA A 80 -2.11 0.04 0.21
C ALA A 80 -0.73 -0.43 0.64
N TYR A 81 0.13 -0.77 -0.32
CA TYR A 81 1.42 -1.32 -0.02
C TYR A 81 2.40 -0.29 0.53
N ILE A 82 2.48 0.91 -0.06
CA ILE A 82 3.35 1.98 0.48
C ILE A 82 2.81 2.49 1.83
N HIS A 83 1.49 2.58 2.00
CA HIS A 83 0.86 2.91 3.28
C HIS A 83 1.24 1.88 4.35
N GLY A 84 1.09 0.59 4.04
CA GLY A 84 1.47 -0.51 4.93
C GLY A 84 2.97 -0.50 5.26
N LEU A 85 3.84 -0.26 4.27
CA LEU A 85 5.28 -0.25 4.46
C LEU A 85 5.74 0.92 5.35
N ASN A 86 5.17 2.11 5.17
CA ASN A 86 5.46 3.25 6.03
C ASN A 86 4.88 3.06 7.44
N GLY A 87 3.70 2.44 7.57
CA GLY A 87 3.15 2.02 8.86
C GLY A 87 4.06 1.03 9.59
N LEU A 88 4.50 -0.01 8.89
CA LEU A 88 5.44 -1.02 9.42
C LEU A 88 6.75 -0.39 9.88
N ARG A 89 7.26 0.63 9.19
CA ARG A 89 8.44 1.38 9.62
C ARG A 89 8.27 1.95 11.03
N TYR A 90 7.12 2.55 11.33
CA TYR A 90 6.83 3.08 12.67
C TYR A 90 6.72 1.96 13.70
N VAL A 91 6.06 0.84 13.36
CA VAL A 91 6.01 -0.33 14.25
C VAL A 91 7.42 -0.85 14.57
N ILE A 92 8.30 -0.97 13.58
CA ILE A 92 9.70 -1.39 13.82
C ILE A 92 10.41 -0.38 14.74
N ASP A 93 10.18 0.91 14.55
CA ASP A 93 10.76 1.96 15.38
C ASP A 93 10.28 1.94 16.83
N ASP A 94 9.02 1.60 17.05
CA ASP A 94 8.43 1.56 18.39
C ASP A 94 8.81 0.29 19.17
N TYR A 95 9.05 -0.83 18.48
CA TYR A 95 9.26 -2.13 19.14
C TYR A 95 10.71 -2.66 19.08
N VAL A 96 11.54 -2.22 18.14
CA VAL A 96 12.90 -2.75 17.95
C VAL A 96 13.95 -1.72 18.34
N HIS A 97 14.44 -1.84 19.57
CA HIS A 97 15.40 -0.89 20.16
C HIS A 97 16.85 -1.16 19.77
N HIS A 98 17.20 -2.41 19.43
CA HIS A 98 18.56 -2.73 18.99
C HIS A 98 18.82 -2.14 17.61
N ARG A 99 19.74 -1.17 17.53
CA ARG A 99 20.00 -0.37 16.32
C ARG A 99 20.28 -1.20 15.07
N GLY A 100 21.03 -2.29 15.21
CA GLY A 100 21.34 -3.20 14.10
C GLY A 100 20.10 -3.93 13.57
N TRP A 101 19.25 -4.41 14.46
CA TRP A 101 18.04 -5.15 14.10
C TRP A 101 16.96 -4.24 13.52
N ASN A 102 16.77 -3.04 14.10
CA ASN A 102 15.86 -2.04 13.58
C ASN A 102 16.20 -1.69 12.11
N ARG A 103 17.49 -1.41 11.85
CA ARG A 103 17.96 -1.10 10.49
C ARG A 103 17.80 -2.28 9.53
N ALA A 104 18.16 -3.49 9.96
CA ALA A 104 18.01 -4.69 9.14
C ALA A 104 16.55 -4.93 8.74
N LEU A 105 15.62 -4.85 9.70
CA LEU A 105 14.19 -5.05 9.45
C LEU A 105 13.62 -4.01 8.49
N LYS A 106 14.02 -2.74 8.60
CA LYS A 106 13.61 -1.70 7.64
C LYS A 106 14.12 -1.97 6.23
N TRP A 107 15.36 -2.45 6.09
CA TRP A 107 15.89 -2.84 4.78
C TRP A 107 15.18 -4.04 4.19
N ILE A 108 14.92 -5.06 5.00
CA ILE A 108 14.13 -6.24 4.59
C ILE A 108 12.73 -5.80 4.14
N ALA A 109 12.07 -4.96 4.92
CA ALA A 109 10.75 -4.42 4.58
C ALA A 109 10.80 -3.61 3.28
N PHE A 110 11.84 -2.79 3.06
CA PHE A 110 11.99 -2.02 1.83
C PHE A 110 12.28 -2.89 0.59
N ILE A 111 13.12 -3.92 0.73
CA ILE A 111 13.48 -4.83 -0.36
C ILE A 111 12.30 -5.73 -0.72
N GLY A 112 11.71 -6.43 0.27
CA GLY A 112 10.48 -7.18 0.09
C GLY A 112 9.36 -6.29 -0.45
N GLY A 113 9.35 -5.06 0.09
CA GLY A 113 8.68 -3.88 -0.40
C GLY A 113 8.62 -3.75 -1.93
N SER A 114 9.80 -3.46 -2.43
CA SER A 114 10.06 -3.19 -3.84
C SER A 114 9.79 -4.42 -4.71
N LEU A 115 10.05 -5.63 -4.21
CA LEU A 115 9.78 -6.87 -4.93
C LEU A 115 8.28 -7.09 -5.15
N VAL A 116 7.43 -6.87 -4.15
CA VAL A 116 5.97 -7.01 -4.31
C VAL A 116 5.43 -6.00 -5.31
N ILE A 117 5.87 -4.73 -5.23
CA ILE A 117 5.49 -3.70 -6.20
C ILE A 117 5.94 -4.09 -7.61
N LEU A 118 7.17 -4.58 -7.77
CA LEU A 118 7.70 -5.00 -9.06
C LEU A 118 6.89 -6.15 -9.66
N VAL A 119 6.66 -7.21 -8.89
CA VAL A 119 5.88 -8.38 -9.34
C VAL A 119 4.44 -7.97 -9.66
N GLY A 120 3.82 -7.15 -8.82
CA GLY A 120 2.47 -6.63 -9.04
C GLY A 120 2.39 -5.75 -10.30
N ALA A 121 3.37 -4.88 -10.54
CA ALA A 121 3.44 -4.06 -11.74
C ALA A 121 3.64 -4.92 -13.00
N ILE A 122 4.51 -5.93 -12.95
CA ILE A 122 4.69 -6.88 -14.06
C ILE A 122 3.36 -7.61 -14.35
N ALA A 123 2.64 -8.05 -13.32
CA ALA A 123 1.35 -8.72 -13.49
C ALA A 123 0.28 -7.78 -14.07
N LEU A 124 0.19 -6.55 -13.57
CA LEU A 124 -0.76 -5.53 -14.05
C LEU A 124 -0.51 -5.14 -15.51
N ILE A 125 0.75 -4.98 -15.92
CA ILE A 125 1.11 -4.63 -17.29
C ILE A 125 0.93 -5.86 -18.19
N GLY A 126 1.53 -6.99 -17.80
CA GLY A 126 1.55 -8.23 -18.57
C GLY A 126 0.17 -8.85 -18.79
N GLY A 127 -0.75 -8.68 -17.83
CA GLY A 127 -2.12 -9.19 -17.93
C GLY A 127 -2.22 -10.72 -17.97
N VAL A 128 -3.43 -11.21 -18.26
CA VAL A 128 -3.71 -12.65 -18.39
C VAL A 128 -3.53 -13.09 -19.84
N ARG A 129 -2.69 -14.10 -20.08
CA ARG A 129 -2.49 -14.70 -21.40
C ARG A 129 -3.47 -15.84 -21.63
N VAL A 130 -4.63 -15.54 -22.22
CA VAL A 130 -5.70 -16.53 -22.46
C VAL A 130 -5.26 -17.64 -23.40
N THR A 131 -4.36 -17.35 -24.35
CA THR A 131 -3.80 -18.34 -25.28
C THR A 131 -2.95 -19.42 -24.61
N ALA A 132 -2.53 -19.21 -23.36
CA ALA A 132 -1.80 -20.20 -22.57
C ALA A 132 -2.72 -21.07 -21.70
N LEU A 133 -4.04 -20.83 -21.69
CA LEU A 133 -5.00 -21.60 -20.89
C LEU A 133 -5.49 -22.83 -21.68
N PRO A 134 -5.50 -24.05 -21.10
CA PRO A 134 -5.85 -25.29 -21.81
C PRO A 134 -7.21 -25.29 -22.51
N GLN A 135 -8.17 -24.51 -22.00
CA GLN A 135 -9.53 -24.41 -22.55
C GLN A 135 -9.90 -22.98 -22.98
N GLY A 136 -8.95 -22.04 -22.97
CA GLY A 136 -9.22 -20.62 -23.15
C GLY A 136 -10.19 -20.05 -22.11
N CYS A 137 -10.83 -18.92 -22.43
CA CYS A 137 -11.89 -18.33 -21.62
C CYS A 137 -13.20 -18.30 -22.41
N PRO A 138 -14.27 -19.00 -21.97
CA PRO A 138 -15.56 -18.96 -22.65
C PRO A 138 -16.17 -17.55 -22.52
N PRO A 139 -16.95 -17.08 -23.50
CA PRO A 139 -17.57 -15.75 -23.46
C PRO A 139 -18.48 -15.61 -22.24
N ILE A 140 -18.47 -14.41 -21.64
CA ILE A 140 -19.35 -14.03 -20.53
C ILE A 140 -20.81 -14.15 -21.00
N ARG A 141 -21.60 -14.92 -20.27
CA ARG A 141 -23.02 -15.17 -20.55
C ARG A 141 -23.90 -14.17 -19.80
#